data_AF-A0A346RFM3-F1
#
_entry.id   AF-A0A346RFM3-F1
#
_cell.length_a   1.000
_cell.length_b   1.000
_cell.length_c   1.000
_cell.angle_alpha   90.00
_cell.angle_beta   90.00
_cell.angle_gamma   90.00
#
_symmetry.space_group_name_H-M   'P 1'
#
loop_
_entity.id
_entity.type
_entity.pdbx_description
1 polymer ?
#
loop_
_entity_poly.entity_id
_entity_poly.type
_entity_poly.pdbx_seq_one_letter_code
_entity_poly.pdbx_strand_id
1 'polypeptide(L)'
;SFQSLLITVTLGFYFSILQGFEYMEASFSISDSVFGSTFYMTTGLHGLHVLIGSTFLFICLIRIKLNHFSSIHHFGFEAAAWYWHFVDVVWLFLYICIYWWGS
;
A
#
# COMPACT_ATOMS: atom_id res chain seq x y z
N SER A 1 9.67 -17.52 5.82
CA SER A 1 8.49 -16.66 6.05
C SER A 1 8.86 -15.34 6.73
N PHE A 2 9.66 -15.34 7.81
CA PHE A 2 10.00 -14.09 8.50
C PHE A 2 10.76 -13.09 7.61
N GLN A 3 11.86 -13.52 6.97
CA GLN A 3 12.66 -12.65 6.10
C GLN A 3 11.84 -12.07 4.93
N SER A 4 11.01 -12.91 4.28
CA SER A 4 10.16 -12.46 3.18
C SER A 4 9.13 -11.42 3.64
N LEU A 5 8.46 -11.65 4.77
CA LEU A 5 7.49 -10.70 5.30
C LEU A 5 8.15 -9.40 5.76
N LEU A 6 9.36 -9.47 6.33
CA LEU A 6 10.13 -8.28 6.68
C LEU A 6 10.39 -7.42 5.44
N ILE A 7 10.84 -8.04 4.34
CA ILE A 7 11.05 -7.34 3.06
C ILE A 7 9.74 -6.71 2.56
N THR A 8 8.63 -7.46 2.54
CA THR A 8 7.32 -6.94 2.10
C THR A 8 6.89 -5.71 2.92
N VAL A 9 7.01 -5.77 4.25
CA VAL A 9 6.65 -4.65 5.11
C VAL A 9 7.54 -3.43 4.84
N THR A 10 8.86 -3.64 4.67
CA THR A 10 9.77 -2.52 4.36
C THR A 10 9.45 -1.88 3.01
N LEU A 11 9.12 -2.67 1.99
CA LEU A 11 8.70 -2.16 0.68
C LEU A 11 7.38 -1.39 0.76
N GLY A 12 6.43 -1.84 1.59
CA GLY A 12 5.16 -1.14 1.82
C GLY A 12 5.35 0.26 2.42
N PHE A 13 6.20 0.40 3.44
CA PHE A 13 6.54 1.71 3.99
C PHE A 13 7.36 2.57 3.01
N TYR A 14 8.26 1.94 2.26
CA TYR A 14 9.05 2.62 1.23
C TYR A 14 8.14 3.24 0.16
N PHE A 15 7.11 2.52 -0.29
CA PHE A 15 6.10 3.05 -1.21
C PHE A 15 5.40 4.29 -0.64
N SER A 16 4.97 4.28 0.63
CA SER A 16 4.33 5.44 1.24
C SER A 16 5.26 6.66 1.33
N ILE A 17 6.56 6.45 1.54
CA ILE A 17 7.55 7.54 1.52
C ILE A 17 7.68 8.12 0.11
N LEU A 18 7.78 7.27 -0.92
CA LEU A 18 7.85 7.72 -2.30
C LEU A 18 6.59 8.48 -2.72
N GLN A 19 5.40 8.00 -2.34
CA GLN A 19 4.14 8.69 -2.62
C GLN A 19 4.06 10.05 -1.90
N GLY A 20 4.57 10.13 -0.68
CA GLY A 20 4.69 11.40 0.05
C GLY A 20 5.64 12.39 -0.64
N PHE A 21 6.77 11.89 -1.14
CA PHE A 21 7.73 12.70 -1.89
C PHE A 21 7.12 13.21 -3.21
N GLU A 22 6.40 12.36 -3.94
CA GLU A 22 5.67 12.77 -5.13
C GLU A 22 4.67 13.90 -4.83
N TYR A 23 3.91 13.81 -3.75
CA TYR A 23 2.96 14.86 -3.37
C TYR A 23 3.62 16.19 -3.02
N MET A 24 4.85 16.18 -2.54
CA MET A 24 5.61 17.40 -2.24
C MET A 24 6.20 18.05 -3.50
N GLU A 25 6.64 17.25 -4.47
CA GLU A 25 7.28 17.73 -5.70
C GLU A 25 6.29 17.96 -6.86
N ALA A 26 5.03 17.52 -6.72
CA ALA A 26 4.01 17.71 -7.74
C ALA A 26 3.80 19.20 -8.04
N SER A 27 3.79 19.55 -9.33
CA SER A 27 3.60 20.92 -9.81
C SER A 27 2.14 21.41 -9.79
N PHE A 28 1.23 20.58 -9.26
CA PHE A 28 -0.20 20.83 -9.19
C PHE A 28 -0.74 20.42 -7.82
N SER A 29 -1.89 20.96 -7.43
CA SER A 29 -2.53 20.76 -6.13
C SER A 29 -3.90 20.10 -6.25
N ILE A 30 -4.46 19.66 -5.12
CA ILE A 30 -5.83 19.13 -5.06
C ILE A 30 -6.90 20.16 -5.45
N SER A 31 -6.62 21.44 -5.25
CA SER A 31 -7.52 22.55 -5.62
C SER A 31 -7.40 22.98 -7.07
N ASP A 32 -6.48 22.39 -7.82
CA ASP A 32 -6.38 22.64 -9.26
C ASP A 32 -7.55 21.94 -9.98
N SER A 33 -7.55 22.01 -11.31
CA SER A 33 -8.60 21.44 -12.18
C SER A 33 -9.08 20.03 -11.80
N VAL A 34 -10.12 19.54 -12.47
CA VAL A 34 -10.67 18.18 -12.27
C VAL A 34 -9.60 17.09 -12.24
N PHE A 35 -8.49 17.26 -12.96
CA PHE A 35 -7.35 16.34 -12.90
C PHE A 35 -6.72 16.28 -11.50
N GLY A 36 -6.36 17.44 -10.92
CA GLY A 36 -5.72 17.50 -9.61
C GLY A 36 -6.60 16.93 -8.50
N SER A 37 -7.88 17.29 -8.49
CA SER A 37 -8.83 16.74 -7.51
C SER A 37 -9.01 15.22 -7.65
N THR A 38 -9.13 14.70 -8.87
CA THR A 38 -9.26 13.25 -9.12
C THR A 38 -7.99 12.49 -8.77
N PHE A 39 -6.82 13.03 -9.13
CA PHE A 39 -5.51 12.47 -8.81
C PHE A 39 -5.38 12.27 -7.29
N TYR A 40 -5.39 13.37 -6.52
CA TYR A 40 -5.13 13.31 -5.07
C TYR A 40 -6.21 12.53 -4.30
N MET A 41 -7.48 12.57 -4.72
CA MET A 41 -8.54 11.81 -4.07
C MET A 41 -8.33 10.30 -4.27
N THR A 42 -8.02 9.86 -5.48
CA THR A 42 -7.90 8.42 -5.81
C THR A 42 -6.58 7.84 -5.32
N THR A 43 -5.44 8.49 -5.58
CA THR A 43 -4.12 8.06 -5.11
C THR A 43 -4.00 8.22 -3.59
N GLY A 44 -4.62 9.25 -3.00
CA GLY A 44 -4.67 9.47 -1.55
C GLY A 44 -5.47 8.40 -0.82
N LEU A 45 -6.66 8.06 -1.32
CA LEU A 45 -7.46 6.97 -0.75
C LEU A 45 -6.73 5.63 -0.86
N HIS A 46 -6.10 5.36 -1.99
CA HIS A 46 -5.27 4.18 -2.15
C HIS A 46 -4.07 4.17 -1.19
N GLY A 47 -3.36 5.29 -1.04
CA GLY A 47 -2.25 5.43 -0.09
C GLY A 47 -2.66 5.16 1.35
N LEU A 48 -3.88 5.55 1.76
CA LEU A 48 -4.45 5.16 3.05
C LEU A 48 -4.61 3.64 3.19
N HIS A 49 -5.09 2.96 2.15
CA HIS A 49 -5.20 1.50 2.15
C HIS A 49 -3.81 0.83 2.21
N VAL A 50 -2.80 1.38 1.54
CA VAL A 50 -1.41 0.90 1.65
C VAL A 50 -0.90 0.99 3.09
N LEU A 51 -1.17 2.10 3.80
CA LEU A 51 -0.79 2.26 5.21
C LEU A 51 -1.52 1.27 6.14
N ILE A 52 -2.81 1.01 5.90
CA ILE A 52 -3.55 -0.01 6.65
C ILE A 52 -2.99 -1.41 6.35
N GLY A 53 -2.69 -1.71 5.09
CA GLY A 53 -2.12 -2.99 4.69
C GLY A 53 -0.72 -3.22 5.28
N SER A 54 0.13 -2.20 5.26
CA SER A 54 1.52 -2.30 5.75
C SER A 54 1.56 -2.45 7.26
N THR A 55 0.69 -1.73 7.99
CA THR A 55 0.53 -1.92 9.44
C THR A 55 -0.06 -3.31 9.77
N PHE A 56 -1.01 -3.82 8.98
CA PHE A 56 -1.56 -5.16 9.19
C PHE A 56 -0.48 -6.26 8.98
N LEU A 57 0.32 -6.16 7.91
CA LEU A 57 1.46 -7.05 7.67
C LEU A 57 2.54 -6.89 8.76
N PHE A 58 2.80 -5.68 9.25
CA PHE A 58 3.74 -5.44 10.34
C PHE A 58 3.29 -6.11 11.65
N ILE A 59 1.99 -6.07 11.97
CA ILE A 59 1.43 -6.81 13.12
C ILE A 59 1.61 -8.32 12.90
N CYS A 60 1.41 -8.83 11.68
CA CYS A 60 1.69 -10.23 11.37
C CYS A 60 3.17 -10.58 11.53
N LEU A 61 4.09 -9.68 11.18
CA LEU A 61 5.53 -9.87 11.35
C LEU A 61 5.91 -10.01 12.83
N ILE A 62 5.37 -9.13 13.69
CA ILE A 62 5.56 -9.23 15.15
C ILE A 62 5.00 -10.55 15.67
N ARG A 63 3.80 -10.95 15.24
CA ARG A 63 3.17 -12.22 15.65
C ARG A 63 3.95 -13.45 15.20
N ILE A 64 4.56 -13.42 14.02
CA ILE A 64 5.48 -14.49 13.56
C ILE A 64 6.71 -14.54 14.46
N LYS A 65 7.30 -13.39 14.82
CA LYS A 65 8.47 -13.34 15.72
C LYS A 65 8.16 -13.88 17.12
N LEU A 66 6.92 -13.72 17.59
CA LEU A 66 6.42 -14.26 18.86
C LEU A 66 5.91 -15.71 18.75
N ASN A 67 6.07 -16.37 17.59
CA ASN A 67 5.60 -17.75 17.34
C ASN A 67 4.09 -17.97 17.56
N HIS A 68 3.25 -16.97 17.27
CA HIS A 68 1.79 -17.08 17.42
C HIS A 68 1.09 -17.87 16.30
N PHE A 69 1.83 -18.27 15.25
CA PHE A 69 1.28 -18.96 14.10
C PHE A 69 1.81 -20.39 14.00
N SER A 70 0.96 -21.30 13.54
CA SER A 70 1.35 -22.67 13.18
C SER A 70 1.16 -22.89 11.67
N SER A 71 1.76 -23.97 11.15
CA SER A 71 1.63 -24.34 9.73
C SER A 71 0.18 -24.62 9.30
N ILE A 72 -0.72 -24.91 10.24
CA ILE A 72 -2.13 -25.24 9.98
C ILE A 72 -3.05 -24.06 10.30
N HIS A 73 -2.66 -23.19 11.25
CA HIS A 73 -3.51 -22.12 11.74
C HIS A 73 -2.81 -20.76 11.68
N HIS A 74 -3.04 -20.04 10.59
CA HIS A 74 -2.44 -18.73 10.31
C HIS A 74 -3.36 -17.78 9.54
N PHE A 75 -4.68 -17.87 9.76
CA PHE A 75 -5.68 -17.05 9.07
C PHE A 75 -5.42 -15.54 9.14
N GLY A 76 -4.89 -15.03 10.27
CA GLY A 76 -4.53 -13.61 10.39
C GLY A 76 -3.48 -13.16 9.36
N PHE A 77 -2.54 -14.04 9.01
CA PHE A 77 -1.57 -13.79 7.94
C PHE A 77 -2.21 -13.94 6.55
N GLU A 78 -3.09 -14.92 6.35
CA GLU A 78 -3.82 -15.09 5.09
C GLU A 78 -4.69 -13.88 4.75
N ALA A 79 -5.44 -13.36 5.73
CA ALA A 79 -6.26 -12.16 5.57
C ALA A 79 -5.40 -10.93 5.23
N ALA A 80 -4.25 -10.76 5.88
CA ALA A 80 -3.32 -9.68 5.58
C ALA A 80 -2.74 -9.81 4.17
N ALA A 81 -2.42 -11.03 3.72
CA ALA A 81 -1.93 -11.28 2.36
C ALA A 81 -3.01 -10.99 1.30
N TRP A 82 -4.26 -11.39 1.52
CA TRP A 82 -5.38 -11.05 0.63
C TRP A 82 -5.60 -9.54 0.54
N TYR A 83 -5.56 -8.85 1.69
CA TYR A 83 -5.67 -7.39 1.71
C TYR A 83 -4.53 -6.73 0.95
N TRP A 84 -3.29 -7.23 1.11
CA TRP A 84 -2.13 -6.71 0.40
C TRP A 84 -2.25 -6.88 -1.12
N HIS A 85 -2.67 -8.05 -1.60
CA HIS A 85 -2.92 -8.26 -3.03
C HIS A 85 -4.05 -7.38 -3.59
N PHE A 86 -5.11 -7.14 -2.81
CA PHE A 86 -6.14 -6.19 -3.19
C PHE A 86 -5.55 -4.79 -3.42
N VAL A 87 -4.71 -4.32 -2.49
CA VAL A 87 -4.03 -3.03 -2.61
C VAL A 87 -3.16 -3.00 -3.87
N ASP A 88 -2.32 -4.02 -4.10
CA ASP A 88 -1.45 -4.09 -5.29
C ASP A 88 -2.24 -4.01 -6.60
N VAL A 89 -3.36 -4.74 -6.72
CA VAL A 89 -4.19 -4.73 -7.92
C VAL A 89 -4.78 -3.34 -8.16
N VAL A 90 -5.30 -2.68 -7.12
CA VAL A 90 -5.83 -1.30 -7.23
C VAL A 90 -4.73 -0.34 -7.72
N TRP A 91 -3.49 -0.49 -7.24
CA TRP A 91 -2.38 0.34 -7.70
C TRP A 91 -2.10 0.17 -9.20
N LEU A 92 -2.11 -1.07 -9.71
CA LEU A 92 -1.91 -1.32 -11.15
C LEU A 92 -2.95 -0.59 -12.00
N PHE A 93 -4.22 -0.58 -11.57
CA PHE A 93 -5.26 0.19 -12.25
C PHE A 93 -5.02 1.69 -12.19
N LEU A 94 -4.66 2.24 -11.02
CA LEU A 94 -4.35 3.66 -10.89
C LEU A 94 -3.16 4.07 -11.76
N TYR A 95 -2.10 3.26 -11.77
CA TYR A 95 -0.92 3.49 -12.60
C TYR A 95 -1.28 3.56 -14.09
N ILE A 96 -2.02 2.58 -14.61
CA ILE A 96 -2.39 2.56 -16.03
C ILE A 96 -3.35 3.71 -16.38
N CYS A 97 -4.38 3.95 -15.57
CA CYS A 97 -5.43 4.92 -15.91
C CYS A 97 -5.01 6.37 -15.70
N ILE A 98 -4.33 6.68 -14.59
CA ILE A 98 -4.01 8.06 -14.21
C ILE A 98 -2.61 8.44 -14.69
N TYR A 99 -1.61 7.61 -14.39
CA TYR A 99 -0.21 7.96 -14.66
C TYR A 99 0.22 7.71 -16.10
N TRP A 100 -0.43 6.79 -16.81
CA TRP A 100 -0.07 6.47 -18.19
C TRP A 100 -1.08 6.96 -19.22
N TRP A 101 -2.36 6.60 -19.08
CA TRP A 101 -3.38 7.03 -20.04
C TRP A 101 -3.82 8.49 -19.83
N GLY A 102 -3.87 8.94 -18.57
CA GLY A 102 -4.36 10.27 -18.19
C GLY A 102 -3.32 11.39 -18.26
N SER A 103 -2.06 11.05 -18.52
CA SER A 103 -0.93 11.98 -18.70
C SER A 103 -0.68 12.30 -20.17
#